data_AF-A0A822CSP9-F1
#
_entry.id   AF-A0A822CSP9-F1
#
_cell.length_a   1.000
_cell.length_b   1.000
_cell.length_c   1.000
_cell.angle_alpha   90.00
_cell.angle_beta   90.00
_cell.angle_gamma   90.00
#
_symmetry.space_group_name_H-M   'P 1'
#
loop_
_entity.id
_entity.type
_entity.pdbx_description
1 polymer ?
#
loop_
_entity_poly.entity_id
_entity_poly.type
_entity_poly.pdbx_seq_one_letter_code
_entity_poly.pdbx_strand_id
1 'polypeptide(L)'
;TWRQQETTISLLWLLLQKRVSIPLPCIQTFVDFLVHDNVELRKIPEEGIAAFCRIQKPPRIYVEKTLDEILQRPVNVDQCHPGDRDDNLWITINDYKPPKTQKEWEETCFLDKSFHGYYKWPKIIRYPMNKRERYT
;
A
#
# COMPACT_ATOMS: atom_id res chain seq x y z
N THR A 1 10.16 6.45 36.72
CA THR A 1 10.92 5.18 36.63
C THR A 1 10.77 4.59 35.24
N TRP A 2 11.64 3.68 34.81
CA TRP A 2 11.57 3.06 33.48
C TRP A 2 10.22 2.35 33.22
N ARG A 3 9.65 1.71 34.24
CA ARG A 3 8.31 1.10 34.17
C ARG A 3 7.19 2.10 33.88
N GLN A 4 7.28 3.30 34.48
CA GLN A 4 6.31 4.35 34.22
C GLN A 4 6.45 4.85 32.78
N GLN A 5 7.68 5.06 32.30
CA GLN A 5 7.95 5.47 30.92
C GLN A 5 7.38 4.45 29.92
N GLU A 6 7.60 3.15 30.15
CA GLU A 6 7.04 2.05 29.34
C GLU A 6 5.52 2.10 29.27
N THR A 7 4.88 2.26 30.43
CA THR A 7 3.42 2.35 30.53
C THR A 7 2.89 3.58 29.81
N THR A 8 3.53 4.74 30.01
CA THR A 8 3.12 6.01 29.40
C THR A 8 3.26 5.99 27.89
N ILE A 9 4.38 5.51 27.34
CA ILE A 9 4.57 5.48 25.88
C ILE A 9 3.62 4.48 25.21
N SER A 10 3.33 3.35 25.87
CA SER A 10 2.32 2.38 25.42
C SER A 10 0.92 2.99 25.38
N LEU A 11 0.54 3.74 26.43
CA LEU A 11 -0.75 4.44 26.47
C LEU A 11 -0.82 5.52 25.39
N LEU A 12 0.24 6.30 25.19
CA LEU A 12 0.31 7.29 24.10
C LEU A 12 0.15 6.65 22.72
N TRP A 13 0.75 5.47 22.51
CA TRP A 13 0.62 4.71 21.27
C TRP A 13 -0.82 4.26 21.00
N LEU A 14 -1.56 3.83 22.03
CA LEU A 14 -2.97 3.46 21.92
C LEU A 14 -3.90 4.64 21.60
N LEU A 15 -3.49 5.88 21.91
CA LEU A 15 -4.24 7.09 21.60
C LEU A 15 -4.12 7.53 20.12
N LEU A 16 -3.27 6.87 19.32
CA LEU A 16 -3.08 7.24 17.93
C LEU A 16 -4.30 6.89 17.08
N GLN A 17 -4.88 7.91 16.46
CA GLN A 17 -6.08 7.79 15.65
C GLN A 17 -5.86 8.38 14.26
N LYS A 18 -6.39 7.70 13.23
CA LYS A 18 -6.25 8.14 11.83
C LYS A 18 -6.97 9.46 11.52
N ARG A 19 -8.03 9.79 12.27
CA ARG A 19 -8.88 10.97 12.01
C ARG A 19 -8.44 12.24 12.75
N VAL A 20 -7.48 12.13 13.66
CA VAL A 20 -7.03 13.23 14.50
C VAL A 20 -5.60 13.59 14.09
N SER A 21 -5.33 14.89 13.95
CA SER A 21 -3.96 15.36 13.70
C SER A 21 -3.09 15.01 14.90
N ILE A 22 -1.94 14.39 14.64
CA ILE A 22 -1.00 14.01 15.69
C ILE A 22 -0.26 15.28 16.14
N PRO A 23 -0.31 15.64 17.44
CA PRO A 23 0.43 16.79 17.94
C PRO A 23 1.94 16.62 17.72
N LEU A 24 2.63 17.68 17.29
CA LEU A 24 4.09 17.65 17.11
C LEU A 24 4.85 17.19 18.37
N PRO A 25 4.48 17.61 19.59
CA PRO A 25 5.15 17.12 20.81
C PRO A 25 5.04 15.61 21.01
N CYS A 26 3.94 14.99 20.54
CA CYS A 26 3.78 13.55 20.58
C CYS A 26 4.80 12.89 19.65
N ILE A 27 4.93 13.39 18.42
CA ILE A 27 5.93 12.87 17.46
C ILE A 27 7.35 13.02 18.02
N GLN A 28 7.68 14.19 18.56
CA GLN A 28 8.99 14.44 19.18
C GLN A 28 9.27 13.44 20.32
N THR A 29 8.29 13.21 21.20
CA THR A 29 8.43 12.22 22.28
C THR A 29 8.77 10.83 21.74
N PHE A 30 8.07 10.36 20.70
CA PHE A 30 8.38 9.06 20.10
C PHE A 30 9.77 9.04 19.45
N VAL A 31 10.16 10.10 18.75
CA VAL A 31 11.50 10.21 18.14
C VAL A 31 12.59 10.18 19.19
N ASP A 32 12.43 10.92 20.28
CA ASP A 32 13.42 10.96 21.38
C ASP A 32 13.57 9.58 22.04
N PHE A 33 12.47 8.85 22.20
CA PHE A 33 12.50 7.50 22.77
C PHE A 33 13.15 6.45 21.84
N LEU A 34 13.36 6.71 20.55
CA LEU A 34 14.11 5.80 19.67
C LEU A 34 15.58 5.66 20.09
N VAL A 35 16.14 6.69 20.74
CA VAL A 35 17.55 6.71 21.18
C VAL A 35 17.68 6.34 22.67
N HIS A 36 16.59 5.94 23.32
CA HIS A 36 16.54 5.66 24.76
C HIS A 36 17.54 4.55 25.17
N ASP A 37 18.25 4.69 26.30
CA ASP A 37 19.31 3.74 26.72
C ASP A 37 18.83 2.29 26.84
N ASN A 38 17.60 2.10 27.33
CA ASN A 38 16.96 0.78 27.38
C ASN A 38 16.42 0.37 26.01
N VAL A 39 16.98 -0.70 25.43
CA VAL A 39 16.60 -1.25 24.13
C VAL A 39 15.14 -1.74 24.09
N GLU A 40 14.62 -2.28 25.19
CA GLU A 40 13.22 -2.74 25.25
C GLU A 40 12.23 -1.59 25.07
N LEU A 41 12.57 -0.40 25.59
CA LEU A 41 11.76 0.80 25.44
C LEU A 41 11.79 1.39 24.02
N ARG A 42 12.70 0.97 23.14
CA ARG A 42 12.77 1.44 21.74
C ARG A 42 11.75 0.79 20.82
N LYS A 43 11.25 -0.41 21.18
CA LYS A 43 10.30 -1.19 20.38
C LYS A 43 8.96 -0.47 20.20
N ILE A 44 8.44 0.13 21.26
CA ILE A 44 7.14 0.85 21.22
C ILE A 44 7.22 2.11 20.33
N PRO A 45 8.25 2.96 20.48
CA PRO A 45 8.43 4.09 19.58
C PRO A 45 8.61 3.72 18.10
N GLU A 46 9.33 2.64 17.80
CA GLU A 46 9.49 2.13 16.42
C GLU A 46 8.13 1.86 15.77
N GLU A 47 7.26 1.12 16.46
CA GLU A 47 5.90 0.85 16.00
C GLU A 47 5.05 2.12 15.89
N GLY A 48 5.25 3.07 16.81
CA GLY A 48 4.59 4.37 16.80
C GLY A 48 4.97 5.23 15.59
N ILE A 49 6.25 5.32 15.25
CA ILE A 49 6.71 6.02 14.04
C ILE A 49 6.12 5.35 12.79
N ALA A 50 6.12 4.02 12.72
CA ALA A 50 5.48 3.30 11.61
C ALA A 50 3.97 3.59 11.53
N ALA A 51 3.30 3.76 12.67
CA ALA A 51 1.90 4.15 12.72
C ALA A 51 1.69 5.61 12.26
N PHE A 52 2.57 6.55 12.63
CA PHE A 52 2.52 7.93 12.14
C PHE A 52 2.62 7.99 10.62
N CYS A 53 3.60 7.28 10.04
CA CYS A 53 3.75 7.21 8.59
C CYS A 53 2.50 6.63 7.92
N ARG A 54 1.82 5.65 8.56
CA ARG A 54 0.56 5.08 8.07
C ARG A 54 -0.61 6.06 8.16
N ILE A 55 -0.70 6.85 9.24
CA ILE A 55 -1.76 7.84 9.45
C ILE A 55 -1.60 9.01 8.49
N GLN A 56 -0.37 9.52 8.33
CA GLN A 56 -0.04 10.61 7.40
C GLN A 56 0.05 10.15 5.94
N LYS A 57 -0.12 8.84 5.67
CA LYS A 57 -0.05 8.31 4.31
C LYS A 57 -1.19 8.91 3.47
N PRO A 58 -0.86 9.54 2.33
CA PRO A 58 -1.83 10.04 1.36
C PRO A 58 -2.84 8.96 0.95
N PRO A 59 -4.13 9.28 0.75
CA PRO A 59 -5.03 8.35 0.08
C PRO A 59 -4.49 8.05 -1.33
N ARG A 60 -4.53 6.77 -1.72
CA ARG A 60 -4.15 6.35 -3.08
C ARG A 60 -5.30 6.61 -4.03
N ILE A 61 -5.01 7.20 -5.19
CA ILE A 61 -5.97 7.33 -6.30
C ILE A 61 -6.03 5.97 -7.01
N TYR A 62 -7.23 5.51 -7.31
CA TYR A 62 -7.47 4.25 -7.99
C TYR A 62 -8.08 4.51 -9.36
N VAL A 63 -7.70 3.68 -10.33
CA VAL A 63 -8.29 3.64 -11.66
C VAL A 63 -9.15 2.37 -11.75
N GLU A 64 -10.36 2.53 -12.28
CA GLU A 64 -11.29 1.43 -12.55
C GLU A 64 -11.38 1.25 -14.05
N LYS A 65 -11.05 0.04 -14.52
CA LYS A 65 -11.15 -0.35 -15.93
C LYS A 65 -11.74 -1.73 -16.09
N THR A 66 -12.35 -1.98 -17.23
CA THR A 66 -12.71 -3.33 -17.65
C THR A 66 -11.48 -4.07 -18.21
N LEU A 67 -11.53 -5.40 -18.26
CA LEU A 67 -10.45 -6.19 -18.84
C LEU A 67 -10.25 -5.88 -20.33
N ASP A 68 -11.35 -5.64 -21.05
CA ASP A 68 -11.35 -5.32 -22.48
C ASP A 68 -10.61 -4.01 -22.76
N GLU A 69 -10.76 -3.00 -21.89
CA GLU A 69 -10.04 -1.73 -21.98
C GLU A 69 -8.54 -1.88 -21.71
N ILE A 70 -8.15 -2.79 -20.81
CA ILE A 70 -6.73 -3.02 -20.48
C ILE A 70 -6.04 -3.74 -21.63
N LEU A 71 -6.67 -4.79 -22.17
CA LEU A 71 -6.09 -5.61 -23.24
C LEU A 71 -6.36 -5.07 -24.64
N GLN A 72 -7.21 -4.04 -24.78
CA GLN A 72 -7.64 -3.46 -26.05
C GLN A 72 -8.24 -4.49 -27.02
N ARG A 73 -8.87 -5.54 -26.48
CA ARG A 73 -9.54 -6.62 -27.22
C ARG A 73 -10.69 -7.18 -26.39
N PRO A 74 -11.76 -7.71 -27.03
CA PRO A 74 -12.85 -8.34 -26.29
C PRO A 74 -12.37 -9.65 -25.65
N VAL A 75 -12.67 -9.83 -24.37
CA VAL A 75 -12.36 -11.05 -23.61
C VAL A 75 -13.64 -11.62 -23.00
N ASN A 76 -13.83 -12.93 -23.13
CA ASN A 76 -14.94 -13.60 -22.48
C ASN A 76 -14.64 -13.78 -20.98
N VAL A 77 -15.10 -12.83 -20.18
CA VAL A 77 -14.90 -12.81 -18.72
C VAL A 77 -15.80 -13.79 -17.98
N ASP A 78 -16.84 -14.33 -18.63
CA ASP A 78 -17.84 -15.19 -17.99
C ASP A 78 -17.40 -16.64 -17.89
N GLN A 79 -16.52 -17.06 -18.79
CA GLN A 79 -15.95 -18.40 -18.78
C GLN A 79 -14.94 -18.56 -17.63
N CYS A 80 -15.15 -19.59 -16.82
CA CYS A 80 -14.35 -19.84 -15.64
C CYS A 80 -13.38 -20.99 -15.89
N HIS A 81 -12.11 -20.67 -16.13
CA HIS A 81 -11.05 -21.65 -16.39
C HIS A 81 -9.80 -21.32 -15.58
N PRO A 82 -9.54 -21.98 -14.45
CA PRO A 82 -8.34 -21.68 -13.67
C PRO A 82 -7.05 -22.03 -14.42
N GLY A 83 -6.01 -21.22 -14.22
CA GLY A 83 -4.67 -21.48 -14.73
C GLY A 83 -4.11 -20.33 -15.57
N ASP A 84 -3.02 -20.61 -16.28
CA ASP A 84 -2.39 -19.67 -17.20
C ASP A 84 -3.21 -19.64 -18.50
N ARG A 85 -3.61 -18.44 -18.90
CA ARG A 85 -4.51 -18.19 -20.02
C ARG A 85 -4.04 -16.95 -20.78
N ASP A 86 -4.33 -16.90 -22.07
CA ASP A 86 -3.89 -15.79 -22.94
C ASP A 86 -4.29 -14.40 -22.44
N ASP A 87 -5.38 -14.28 -21.66
CA ASP A 87 -5.85 -13.05 -21.04
C ASP A 87 -5.10 -12.65 -19.76
N ASN A 88 -4.40 -13.58 -19.09
CA ASN A 88 -3.64 -13.33 -17.87
C ASN A 88 -2.11 -13.46 -18.06
N LEU A 89 -1.59 -13.91 -19.21
CA LEU A 89 -0.14 -14.03 -19.42
C LEU A 89 0.61 -12.71 -19.13
N TRP A 90 0.03 -11.56 -19.47
CA TRP A 90 0.66 -10.24 -19.26
C TRP A 90 0.96 -9.89 -17.79
N ILE A 91 0.31 -10.53 -16.81
CA ILE A 91 0.61 -10.38 -15.37
C ILE A 91 1.60 -11.43 -14.84
N THR A 92 1.88 -12.48 -15.63
CA THR A 92 2.82 -13.53 -15.23
C THR A 92 4.26 -13.07 -15.43
N ILE A 93 5.18 -13.58 -14.59
CA ILE A 93 6.60 -13.17 -14.61
C ILE A 93 7.26 -13.47 -15.96
N ASN A 94 6.87 -14.55 -16.63
CA ASN A 94 7.51 -15.02 -17.86
C ASN A 94 7.23 -14.09 -19.05
N ASP A 95 6.02 -13.55 -19.14
CA ASP A 95 5.57 -12.71 -20.26
C ASP A 95 5.46 -11.22 -19.89
N TYR A 96 5.73 -10.86 -18.64
CA TYR A 96 5.72 -9.49 -18.17
C TYR A 96 6.84 -8.67 -18.83
N LYS A 97 6.44 -7.59 -19.50
CA LYS A 97 7.35 -6.61 -20.09
C LYS A 97 7.42 -5.38 -19.18
N PRO A 98 8.52 -5.17 -18.43
CA PRO A 98 8.63 -4.01 -17.57
C PRO A 98 8.66 -2.73 -18.41
N PRO A 99 7.92 -1.68 -17.99
CA PRO A 99 7.97 -0.39 -18.65
C PRO A 99 9.39 0.19 -18.56
N LYS A 100 9.88 0.73 -19.68
CA LYS A 100 11.23 1.30 -19.80
C LYS A 100 11.22 2.82 -19.73
N THR A 101 10.08 3.45 -20.01
CA THR A 101 9.91 4.90 -19.98
C THR A 101 8.93 5.33 -18.90
N GLN A 102 9.02 6.59 -18.46
CA GLN A 102 8.08 7.18 -17.49
C GLN A 102 6.64 7.13 -18.01
N LYS A 103 6.46 7.34 -19.31
CA LYS A 103 5.14 7.35 -19.96
C LYS A 103 4.52 5.95 -19.94
N GLU A 104 5.32 4.93 -20.30
CA GLU A 104 4.91 3.53 -20.18
C GLU A 104 4.59 3.16 -18.72
N TRP A 105 5.42 3.60 -17.76
CA TRP A 105 5.17 3.36 -16.34
C TRP A 105 3.83 3.94 -15.89
N GLU A 106 3.50 5.17 -16.30
CA GLU A 106 2.24 5.81 -15.93
C GLU A 106 1.01 5.15 -16.55
N GLU A 107 1.15 4.57 -17.75
CA GLU A 107 0.08 3.89 -18.48
C GLU A 107 -0.10 2.42 -18.09
N THR A 108 0.94 1.79 -17.53
CA THR A 108 0.93 0.37 -17.16
C THR A 108 -0.07 0.07 -16.03
N CYS A 109 -0.84 -1.00 -16.18
CA CYS A 109 -1.71 -1.52 -15.12
C CYS A 109 -0.91 -2.43 -14.17
N PHE A 110 -0.71 -2.01 -12.92
CA PHE A 110 -0.09 -2.86 -11.88
C PHE A 110 -1.14 -3.41 -10.93
N LEU A 111 -1.29 -4.74 -10.91
CA LEU A 111 -2.19 -5.41 -9.98
C LEU A 111 -1.47 -5.74 -8.67
N ASP A 112 -1.93 -5.15 -7.57
CA ASP A 112 -1.37 -5.38 -6.23
C ASP A 112 -1.57 -6.82 -5.72
N LYS A 113 -2.53 -7.57 -6.26
CA LYS A 113 -2.87 -8.92 -5.79
C LYS A 113 -2.67 -9.95 -6.90
N SER A 114 -1.97 -11.03 -6.55
CA SER A 114 -1.59 -12.13 -7.45
C SER A 114 -2.74 -13.03 -7.90
N PHE A 115 -3.89 -13.00 -7.23
CA PHE A 115 -5.01 -13.90 -7.56
C PHE A 115 -5.90 -13.39 -8.70
N HIS A 116 -5.76 -12.12 -9.11
CA HIS A 116 -6.59 -11.58 -10.19
C HIS A 116 -6.32 -12.31 -11.49
N GLY A 117 -7.38 -12.74 -12.16
CA GLY A 117 -7.25 -13.42 -13.44
C GLY A 117 -6.75 -14.86 -13.35
N TYR A 118 -6.41 -15.39 -12.18
CA TYR A 118 -6.05 -16.81 -12.09
C TYR A 118 -7.28 -17.71 -12.26
N TYR A 119 -8.29 -17.56 -11.41
CA TYR A 119 -9.55 -18.32 -11.50
C TYR A 119 -10.57 -17.63 -12.43
N LYS A 120 -10.86 -16.36 -12.16
CA LYS A 120 -11.78 -15.51 -12.90
C LYS A 120 -11.39 -14.04 -12.71
N TRP A 121 -11.66 -13.20 -13.71
CA TRP A 121 -11.51 -11.75 -13.57
C TRP A 121 -12.73 -11.12 -12.89
N PRO A 122 -12.54 -10.05 -12.08
CA PRO A 122 -13.65 -9.23 -11.64
C PRO A 122 -14.25 -8.45 -12.82
N LYS A 123 -15.52 -8.07 -12.72
CA LYS A 123 -16.18 -7.25 -13.75
C LYS A 123 -15.47 -5.90 -13.96
N ILE A 124 -14.98 -5.32 -12.86
CA ILE A 124 -14.22 -4.07 -12.85
C ILE A 124 -12.91 -4.37 -12.13
N ILE A 125 -11.80 -4.06 -12.80
CA ILE A 125 -10.46 -4.18 -12.25
C ILE A 125 -10.09 -2.82 -11.66
N ARG A 126 -9.86 -2.81 -10.34
CA ARG A 126 -9.44 -1.62 -9.60
C ARG A 126 -7.97 -1.73 -9.24
N TYR A 127 -7.16 -0.79 -9.73
CA TYR A 127 -5.72 -0.77 -9.50
C TYR A 127 -5.24 0.65 -9.14
N PRO A 128 -4.14 0.79 -8.36
CA PRO A 128 -3.64 2.10 -7.99
C PRO A 128 -3.08 2.84 -9.21
N MET A 129 -3.33 4.14 -9.27
CA MET A 129 -2.70 5.00 -10.28
C MET A 129 -1.19 5.13 -10.00
N ASN A 130 -0.38 4.95 -11.04
CA ASN A 130 1.08 4.98 -10.91
C ASN A 130 1.63 6.41 -10.77
N LYS A 131 0.90 7.38 -11.33
CA LYS A 131 1.19 8.80 -11.16
C LYS A 131 0.88 9.19 -9.71
N ARG A 132 1.91 9.57 -8.96
CA ARG A 132 1.72 10.28 -7.70
C ARG A 132 1.64 11.75 -8.04
N GLU A 133 0.47 12.36 -7.89
CA GLU A 133 0.39 13.80 -7.73
C GLU A 133 1.18 14.12 -6.45
N ARG A 134 2.43 14.57 -6.61
CA ARG A 134 3.16 15.12 -5.47
C ARG A 134 2.37 16.35 -5.05
N TYR A 135 2.08 16.43 -3.75
CA TYR A 135 1.56 17.63 -3.12
C TYR A 135 2.39 18.84 -3.56
N THR A 136 1.82 19.66 -4.44
CA THR A 136 2.19 21.07 -4.57
C THR A 136 1.62 21.82 -3.39
#